data_AF-A0A3B9P691-F1
#
_entry.id   AF-A0A3B9P691-F1
#
_cell.length_a   1.000
_cell.length_b   1.000
_cell.length_c   1.000
_cell.angle_alpha   90.00
_cell.angle_beta   90.00
_cell.angle_gamma   90.00
#
_symmetry.space_group_name_H-M   'P 1'
#
loop_
_entity.id
_entity.type
_entity.pdbx_description
1 polymer ?
#
loop_
_entity_poly.entity_id
_entity_poly.type
_entity_poly.pdbx_seq_one_letter_code
_entity_poly.pdbx_strand_id
1 'polypeptide(L)'
;TNWRSEQILDRMVCQTKDGPDGTFNDGSFTAINGKKHDKEWVAEHPSKGTIGLSWTQFDAYGTDNPECKSTILFSQSYNQGESWTTPVIITDRTGDCIDDDGTAEGAVPAYGIKNAMYIGWALRDSLYVSRSLDCKYWQDVLVSTQFAGWSQSYDGFSRCNGMPITVVDHCPSSPYYGRIYLCWGDQDYSMGGEVYFSFSDDAGANWSLKQSISPEGGQSDQFLPWLTVDPTTGYLYAVYYDRRGLEDAATNTYLAISHDGGATWTEQQINDAPFTANDMVFMGDYNHISAYNGVIRPIWTELSQGKKSVWTYLFNEAK
;
A
#
# COMPACT_ATOMS: atom_id res chain seq x y z
N THR A 1 2.43 -25.28 -8.58
CA THR A 1 2.18 -23.83 -8.46
C THR A 1 2.74 -23.14 -9.69
N ASN A 2 2.13 -22.03 -10.15
CA ASN A 2 2.63 -21.26 -11.30
C ASN A 2 4.00 -20.60 -11.07
N TRP A 3 4.53 -20.66 -9.83
CA TRP A 3 5.84 -20.17 -9.41
C TRP A 3 7.05 -20.66 -10.22
N ARG A 4 6.90 -21.73 -11.03
CA ARG A 4 7.95 -22.30 -11.88
C ARG A 4 7.70 -22.10 -13.38
N SER A 5 6.66 -21.36 -13.76
CA SER A 5 6.33 -21.11 -15.17
C SER A 5 7.26 -20.05 -15.76
N GLU A 6 7.67 -20.21 -17.02
CA GLU A 6 8.36 -19.15 -17.77
C GLU A 6 7.52 -17.87 -17.91
N GLN A 7 6.19 -18.03 -17.81
CA GLN A 7 5.22 -16.92 -17.83
C GLN A 7 5.11 -16.18 -16.49
N ILE A 8 5.84 -16.61 -15.46
CA ILE A 8 5.80 -15.89 -14.18
C ILE A 8 6.30 -14.46 -14.34
N LEU A 9 5.51 -13.51 -13.85
CA LEU A 9 5.76 -12.07 -13.88
C LEU A 9 5.90 -11.50 -15.31
N ASP A 10 5.51 -12.22 -16.38
CA ASP A 10 5.68 -11.74 -17.75
C ASP A 10 4.60 -10.73 -18.21
N ARG A 11 3.54 -10.58 -17.40
CA ARG A 11 2.43 -9.64 -17.57
C ARG A 11 1.65 -9.47 -16.25
N MET A 12 0.83 -8.43 -16.18
CA MET A 12 -0.21 -8.31 -15.15
C MET A 12 -1.49 -8.95 -15.64
N VAL A 13 -2.07 -9.85 -14.85
CA VAL A 13 -3.30 -10.59 -15.18
C VAL A 13 -4.46 -10.06 -14.34
N CYS A 14 -5.60 -9.84 -14.97
CA CYS A 14 -6.84 -9.48 -14.28
C CYS A 14 -7.90 -10.53 -14.57
N GLN A 15 -8.43 -11.15 -13.52
CA GLN A 15 -9.61 -12.02 -13.60
C GLN A 15 -10.77 -11.37 -12.88
N THR A 16 -11.97 -11.47 -13.45
CA THR A 16 -13.17 -10.89 -12.88
C THR A 16 -14.30 -11.90 -12.76
N LYS A 17 -15.23 -11.64 -11.84
CA LYS A 17 -16.45 -12.41 -11.63
C LYS A 17 -17.58 -11.51 -11.16
N ASP A 18 -18.81 -11.92 -11.45
CA ASP A 18 -20.01 -11.24 -10.96
C ASP A 18 -20.35 -11.70 -9.53
N GLY A 19 -20.11 -10.82 -8.56
CA GLY A 19 -20.46 -11.06 -7.17
C GLY A 19 -19.64 -12.15 -6.47
N PRO A 20 -19.92 -12.41 -5.17
CA PRO A 20 -19.14 -13.37 -4.38
C PRO A 20 -19.32 -14.83 -4.85
N ASP A 21 -20.51 -15.18 -5.35
CA ASP A 21 -20.85 -16.55 -5.78
C ASP A 21 -20.54 -16.83 -7.26
N GLY A 22 -20.07 -15.83 -8.00
CA GLY A 22 -19.68 -15.97 -9.40
C GLY A 22 -18.43 -16.84 -9.61
N THR A 23 -18.17 -17.18 -10.88
CA THR A 23 -16.94 -17.85 -11.31
C THR A 23 -16.03 -16.85 -12.00
N PHE A 24 -14.73 -16.91 -11.73
CA PHE A 24 -13.74 -16.08 -12.42
C PHE A 24 -13.69 -16.43 -13.91
N ASN A 25 -13.61 -15.42 -14.77
CA ASN A 25 -13.33 -15.59 -16.19
C ASN A 25 -11.87 -16.05 -16.42
N ASP A 26 -11.55 -16.35 -17.68
CA ASP A 26 -10.19 -16.75 -18.08
C ASP A 26 -9.15 -15.64 -17.88
N GLY A 27 -9.60 -14.40 -17.69
CA GLY A 27 -8.80 -13.22 -17.43
C GLY A 27 -8.37 -12.46 -18.68
N SER A 28 -7.93 -11.22 -18.47
CA SER A 28 -7.22 -10.38 -19.43
C SER A 28 -5.83 -10.04 -18.90
N PHE A 29 -5.06 -9.29 -19.66
CA PHE A 29 -3.74 -8.81 -19.22
C PHE A 29 -3.37 -7.48 -19.88
N THR A 30 -2.38 -6.81 -19.31
CA THR A 30 -1.89 -5.51 -19.80
C THR A 30 -1.03 -5.64 -21.07
N ALA A 31 0.23 -6.04 -20.93
CA ALA A 31 1.17 -6.20 -22.03
C ALA A 31 2.18 -7.32 -21.73
N ILE A 32 2.78 -7.87 -22.78
CA ILE A 32 3.89 -8.83 -22.72
C ILE A 32 5.03 -8.21 -23.52
N ASN A 33 6.14 -7.89 -22.85
CA ASN A 33 7.24 -7.16 -23.48
C ASN A 33 8.62 -7.78 -23.19
N GLY A 34 8.64 -9.01 -22.65
CA GLY A 34 9.87 -9.72 -22.29
C GLY A 34 10.53 -9.25 -20.99
N LYS A 35 9.93 -8.27 -20.30
CA LYS A 35 10.35 -7.80 -18.97
C LYS A 35 9.56 -8.52 -17.87
N LYS A 36 9.89 -8.22 -16.62
CA LYS A 36 9.21 -8.76 -15.45
C LYS A 36 8.38 -7.69 -14.75
N HIS A 37 7.28 -8.10 -14.14
CA HIS A 37 6.26 -7.23 -13.58
C HIS A 37 5.80 -7.79 -12.23
N ASP A 38 5.87 -6.99 -11.17
CA ASP A 38 5.51 -7.37 -9.80
C ASP A 38 4.99 -6.13 -9.03
N LYS A 39 4.48 -6.35 -7.81
CA LYS A 39 3.99 -5.31 -6.89
C LYS A 39 2.85 -4.46 -7.45
N GLU A 40 1.88 -5.12 -8.08
CA GLU A 40 0.74 -4.44 -8.67
C GLU A 40 -0.30 -4.01 -7.66
N TRP A 41 -0.91 -2.84 -7.85
CA TRP A 41 -2.12 -2.43 -7.15
C TRP A 41 -3.12 -1.72 -8.07
N VAL A 42 -4.37 -1.67 -7.62
CA VAL A 42 -5.48 -1.08 -8.37
C VAL A 42 -6.27 -0.07 -7.54
N ALA A 43 -6.81 0.92 -8.23
CA ALA A 43 -7.83 1.82 -7.70
C ALA A 43 -8.98 1.94 -8.69
N GLU A 44 -10.19 2.14 -8.18
CA GLU A 44 -11.37 2.39 -8.99
C GLU A 44 -11.75 3.88 -8.91
N HIS A 45 -12.05 4.47 -10.07
CA HIS A 45 -12.53 5.83 -10.14
C HIS A 45 -13.97 5.89 -9.60
N PRO A 46 -14.25 6.65 -8.52
CA PRO A 46 -15.46 6.49 -7.70
C PRO A 46 -16.78 6.75 -8.46
N SER A 47 -16.78 7.60 -9.48
CA SER A 47 -17.98 7.88 -10.30
C SER A 47 -17.99 7.26 -11.70
N LYS A 48 -16.90 6.62 -12.14
CA LYS A 48 -16.78 6.12 -13.51
C LYS A 48 -16.59 4.61 -13.60
N GLY A 49 -16.13 3.97 -12.54
CA GLY A 49 -15.74 2.56 -12.56
C GLY A 49 -14.53 2.27 -13.45
N THR A 50 -13.78 3.31 -13.87
CA THR A 50 -12.48 3.11 -14.52
C THR A 50 -11.51 2.54 -13.50
N ILE A 51 -10.83 1.45 -13.86
CA ILE A 51 -9.82 0.82 -13.02
C ILE A 51 -8.46 1.35 -13.48
N GLY A 52 -7.72 1.96 -12.56
CA GLY A 52 -6.32 2.31 -12.73
C GLY A 52 -5.45 1.25 -12.08
N LEU A 53 -4.49 0.71 -12.82
CA LEU A 53 -3.54 -0.32 -12.39
C LEU A 53 -2.13 0.24 -12.47
N SER A 54 -1.37 0.11 -11.40
CA SER A 54 0.06 0.46 -11.35
C SER A 54 0.88 -0.68 -10.76
N TRP A 55 2.13 -0.80 -11.19
CA TRP A 55 3.02 -1.88 -10.79
C TRP A 55 4.49 -1.54 -11.08
N THR A 56 5.41 -2.29 -10.50
CA THR A 56 6.83 -2.21 -10.81
C THR A 56 7.16 -3.13 -11.98
N GLN A 57 7.87 -2.62 -12.98
CA GLN A 57 8.51 -3.42 -14.01
C GLN A 57 10.02 -3.43 -13.82
N PHE A 58 10.61 -4.59 -14.05
CA PHE A 58 12.04 -4.88 -14.00
C PHE A 58 12.50 -5.29 -15.40
N ASP A 59 13.60 -4.73 -15.90
CA ASP A 59 14.20 -5.22 -17.16
C ASP A 59 14.53 -6.72 -17.08
N ALA A 60 15.03 -7.17 -15.93
CA ALA A 60 15.19 -8.56 -15.53
C ALA A 60 15.05 -8.64 -14.01
N TYR A 61 14.34 -9.64 -13.47
CA TYR A 61 14.06 -9.69 -12.03
C TYR A 61 15.20 -10.35 -11.23
N GLY A 62 15.57 -9.77 -10.09
CA GLY A 62 16.52 -10.33 -9.12
C GLY A 62 17.99 -10.30 -9.56
N THR A 63 18.35 -9.46 -10.54
CA THR A 63 19.74 -9.34 -11.01
C THR A 63 20.45 -8.14 -10.38
N ASP A 64 21.73 -8.31 -10.10
CA ASP A 64 22.67 -7.27 -9.66
C ASP A 64 23.33 -6.50 -10.82
N ASN A 65 22.91 -6.74 -12.06
CA ASN A 65 23.42 -6.02 -13.23
C ASN A 65 23.12 -4.52 -13.10
N PRO A 66 24.14 -3.63 -13.04
CA PRO A 66 23.93 -2.20 -12.82
C PRO A 66 23.18 -1.50 -13.98
N GLU A 67 23.16 -2.10 -15.16
CA GLU A 67 22.41 -1.59 -16.31
C GLU A 67 20.92 -1.94 -16.25
N CYS A 68 20.53 -2.92 -15.42
CA CYS A 68 19.13 -3.31 -15.24
C CYS A 68 18.37 -2.23 -14.48
N LYS A 69 17.19 -1.86 -15.00
CA LYS A 69 16.35 -0.83 -14.37
C LYS A 69 14.99 -1.37 -13.95
N SER A 70 14.48 -0.81 -12.85
CA SER A 70 13.07 -0.86 -12.49
C SER A 70 12.39 0.49 -12.68
N THR A 71 11.10 0.46 -13.02
CA THR A 71 10.24 1.62 -13.27
C THR A 71 8.81 1.34 -12.84
N ILE A 72 8.06 2.35 -12.42
CA ILE A 72 6.62 2.19 -12.20
C ILE A 72 5.87 2.41 -13.52
N LEU A 73 4.94 1.51 -13.82
CA LEU A 73 4.00 1.65 -14.92
C LEU A 73 2.58 1.93 -14.44
N PHE A 74 1.79 2.46 -15.37
CA PHE A 74 0.37 2.66 -15.23
C PHE A 74 -0.39 2.21 -16.48
N SER A 75 -1.57 1.62 -16.27
CA SER A 75 -2.54 1.27 -17.31
C SER A 75 -3.97 1.41 -16.78
N GLN A 76 -4.94 1.62 -17.67
CA GLN A 76 -6.34 1.75 -17.31
C GLN A 76 -7.22 0.74 -18.04
N SER A 77 -8.27 0.33 -17.37
CA SER A 77 -9.40 -0.40 -17.94
C SER A 77 -10.67 0.43 -17.84
N TYR A 78 -11.39 0.54 -18.96
CA TYR A 78 -12.69 1.21 -19.05
C TYR A 78 -13.87 0.23 -19.14
N ASN A 79 -13.58 -1.07 -19.10
CA ASN A 79 -14.52 -2.16 -19.26
C ASN A 79 -14.26 -3.27 -18.23
N GLN A 80 -14.18 -2.88 -16.95
CA GLN A 80 -14.18 -3.80 -15.81
C GLN A 80 -13.12 -4.92 -15.90
N GLY A 81 -11.93 -4.59 -16.40
CA GLY A 81 -10.80 -5.51 -16.51
C GLY A 81 -10.85 -6.40 -17.75
N GLU A 82 -11.75 -6.20 -18.71
CA GLU A 82 -11.75 -6.97 -19.96
C GLU A 82 -10.60 -6.58 -20.90
N SER A 83 -10.19 -5.31 -20.88
CA SER A 83 -9.07 -4.81 -21.69
C SER A 83 -8.35 -3.64 -21.02
N TRP A 84 -7.09 -3.43 -21.41
CA TRP A 84 -6.20 -2.46 -20.79
C TRP A 84 -5.58 -1.53 -21.84
N THR A 85 -5.37 -0.27 -21.49
CA THR A 85 -4.59 0.65 -22.32
C THR A 85 -3.13 0.21 -22.38
N THR A 86 -2.42 0.61 -23.44
CA THR A 86 -0.96 0.42 -23.49
C THR A 86 -0.30 1.00 -22.23
N PRO A 87 0.49 0.20 -21.49
CA PRO A 87 1.15 0.68 -20.30
C PRO A 87 2.09 1.87 -20.59
N VAL A 88 2.11 2.84 -19.69
CA VAL A 88 3.02 3.99 -19.74
C VAL A 88 3.94 3.97 -18.52
N ILE A 89 5.21 4.34 -18.70
CA ILE A 89 6.12 4.59 -17.59
C ILE A 89 5.75 5.96 -17.01
N ILE A 90 5.56 6.04 -15.69
CA ILE A 90 5.12 7.27 -15.02
C ILE A 90 6.22 7.94 -14.20
N THR A 91 7.32 7.26 -13.95
CA THR A 91 8.44 7.77 -13.15
C THR A 91 9.51 8.40 -14.03
N ASP A 92 10.06 9.51 -13.56
CA ASP A 92 11.25 10.14 -14.17
C ASP A 92 12.54 9.48 -13.68
N ARG A 93 12.46 8.74 -12.57
CA ARG A 93 13.57 8.01 -11.96
C ARG A 93 13.39 6.50 -12.14
N THR A 94 14.52 5.81 -12.13
CA THR A 94 14.59 4.35 -12.25
C THR A 94 15.31 3.76 -11.05
N GLY A 95 14.85 2.61 -10.56
CA GLY A 95 15.59 1.80 -9.60
C GLY A 95 16.49 0.76 -10.27
N ASP A 96 17.11 -0.09 -9.46
CA ASP A 96 17.75 -1.33 -9.88
C ASP A 96 16.75 -2.50 -9.93
N CYS A 97 17.23 -3.71 -10.10
CA CYS A 97 16.40 -4.89 -10.34
C CYS A 97 16.46 -5.93 -9.21
N ILE A 98 16.91 -5.54 -8.01
CA ILE A 98 17.28 -6.49 -6.96
C ILE A 98 16.08 -6.98 -6.14
N ASP A 99 14.95 -6.24 -6.12
CA ASP A 99 13.81 -6.42 -5.19
C ASP A 99 14.22 -6.01 -3.75
N ASP A 100 14.76 -4.78 -3.63
CA ASP A 100 15.26 -4.18 -2.38
C ASP A 100 15.20 -2.64 -2.46
N ASP A 101 15.77 -1.91 -1.50
CA ASP A 101 15.73 -0.44 -1.41
C ASP A 101 16.12 0.29 -2.69
N GLY A 102 17.02 -0.27 -3.50
CA GLY A 102 17.43 0.32 -4.77
C GLY A 102 16.39 0.23 -5.89
N THR A 103 15.34 -0.57 -5.70
CA THR A 103 14.26 -0.82 -6.67
C THR A 103 13.15 0.23 -6.51
N ALA A 104 12.51 0.63 -7.62
CA ALA A 104 11.33 1.49 -7.57
C ALA A 104 10.09 0.63 -7.24
N GLU A 105 9.52 0.76 -6.04
CA GLU A 105 8.49 -0.18 -5.54
C GLU A 105 7.35 0.49 -4.78
N GLY A 106 6.29 -0.29 -4.53
CA GLY A 106 5.17 0.13 -3.69
C GLY A 106 4.11 0.97 -4.40
N ALA A 107 3.98 0.83 -5.72
CA ALA A 107 3.11 1.62 -6.61
C ALA A 107 1.61 1.55 -6.30
N VAL A 108 1.17 2.11 -5.15
CA VAL A 108 -0.23 2.14 -4.70
C VAL A 108 -0.96 3.31 -5.36
N PRO A 109 -1.93 3.06 -6.26
CA PRO A 109 -2.70 4.11 -6.92
C PRO A 109 -3.88 4.58 -6.06
N ALA A 110 -4.25 5.86 -6.22
CA ALA A 110 -5.51 6.41 -5.74
C ALA A 110 -6.04 7.46 -6.72
N TYR A 111 -7.29 7.29 -7.16
CA TYR A 111 -7.98 8.33 -7.92
C TYR A 111 -8.26 9.53 -7.01
N GLY A 112 -7.97 10.71 -7.52
CA GLY A 112 -8.33 11.98 -6.89
C GLY A 112 -9.66 12.55 -7.38
N ILE A 113 -9.87 13.83 -7.12
CA ILE A 113 -11.06 14.55 -7.63
C ILE A 113 -10.94 14.72 -9.15
N LYS A 114 -12.08 14.59 -9.86
CA LYS A 114 -12.15 14.53 -11.33
C LYS A 114 -11.31 13.35 -11.86
N ASN A 115 -10.30 13.60 -12.69
CA ASN A 115 -9.48 12.57 -13.34
C ASN A 115 -8.08 12.49 -12.75
N ALA A 116 -7.86 13.09 -11.58
CA ALA A 116 -6.54 13.05 -10.96
C ALA A 116 -6.19 11.61 -10.54
N MET A 117 -4.92 11.27 -10.62
CA MET A 117 -4.35 10.00 -10.19
C MET A 117 -3.06 10.28 -9.42
N TYR A 118 -2.93 9.63 -8.27
CA TYR A 118 -1.76 9.71 -7.39
C TYR A 118 -1.26 8.31 -7.15
N ILE A 119 0.02 8.07 -7.42
CA ILE A 119 0.65 6.77 -7.21
C ILE A 119 1.84 6.98 -6.29
N GLY A 120 1.72 6.50 -5.07
CA GLY A 120 2.80 6.50 -4.09
C GLY A 120 3.79 5.38 -4.39
N TRP A 121 5.09 5.64 -4.20
CA TRP A 121 6.14 4.66 -4.40
C TRP A 121 7.41 5.07 -3.64
N ALA A 122 8.29 4.10 -3.41
CA ALA A 122 9.55 4.25 -2.71
C ALA A 122 10.72 4.02 -3.66
N LEU A 123 11.83 4.71 -3.41
CA LEU A 123 13.12 4.45 -4.03
C LEU A 123 14.22 4.94 -3.09
N ARG A 124 15.07 4.01 -2.67
CA ARG A 124 16.13 4.20 -1.68
C ARG A 124 15.52 4.68 -0.36
N ASP A 125 16.02 5.80 0.16
CA ASP A 125 15.58 6.44 1.39
C ASP A 125 14.46 7.47 1.19
N SER A 126 13.75 7.41 0.06
CA SER A 126 12.84 8.47 -0.38
C SER A 126 11.48 7.94 -0.82
N LEU A 127 10.44 8.65 -0.39
CA LEU A 127 9.06 8.42 -0.80
C LEU A 127 8.61 9.48 -1.79
N TYR A 128 8.00 9.02 -2.88
CA TYR A 128 7.50 9.85 -3.95
C TYR A 128 6.01 9.60 -4.17
N VAL A 129 5.35 10.59 -4.76
CA VAL A 129 4.07 10.40 -5.44
C VAL A 129 4.24 10.85 -6.88
N SER A 130 3.97 9.95 -7.84
CA SER A 130 3.74 10.34 -9.23
C SER A 130 2.29 10.81 -9.36
N ARG A 131 2.10 12.08 -9.71
CA ARG A 131 0.78 12.68 -9.88
C ARG A 131 0.46 12.95 -11.34
N SER A 132 -0.81 12.79 -11.70
CA SER A 132 -1.37 13.23 -12.96
C SER A 132 -2.76 13.83 -12.74
N LEU A 133 -3.08 14.95 -13.39
CA LEU A 133 -4.42 15.56 -13.30
C LEU A 133 -5.36 15.07 -14.43
N ASP A 134 -4.82 14.36 -15.41
CA ASP A 134 -5.53 13.90 -16.60
C ASP A 134 -5.19 12.46 -17.03
N CYS A 135 -4.39 11.76 -16.22
CA CYS A 135 -3.84 10.43 -16.50
C CYS A 135 -3.03 10.35 -17.80
N LYS A 136 -2.48 11.47 -18.27
CA LYS A 136 -1.64 11.54 -19.48
C LYS A 136 -0.26 12.13 -19.20
N TYR A 137 -0.21 13.21 -18.43
CA TYR A 137 1.03 13.85 -18.04
C TYR A 137 1.32 13.58 -16.57
N TRP A 138 2.54 13.11 -16.30
CA TRP A 138 2.97 12.68 -14.97
C TRP A 138 4.06 13.60 -14.44
N GLN A 139 4.07 13.75 -13.12
CA GLN A 139 5.10 14.46 -12.39
C GLN A 139 5.42 13.72 -11.11
N ASP A 140 6.69 13.41 -10.87
CA ASP A 140 7.17 12.90 -9.59
C ASP A 140 7.33 14.04 -8.58
N VAL A 141 6.76 13.87 -7.39
CA VAL A 141 6.88 14.79 -6.26
C VAL A 141 7.48 14.03 -5.09
N LEU A 142 8.57 14.54 -4.52
CA LEU A 142 9.14 14.02 -3.27
C LEU A 142 8.19 14.35 -2.11
N VAL A 143 7.83 13.34 -1.32
CA VAL A 143 6.90 13.48 -0.19
C VAL A 143 7.66 13.53 1.13
N SER A 144 8.54 12.55 1.36
CA SER A 144 9.30 12.45 2.61
C SER A 144 10.52 11.56 2.43
N THR A 145 11.40 11.59 3.43
CA THR A 145 12.42 10.55 3.60
C THR A 145 11.84 9.36 4.37
N GLN A 146 12.22 8.17 3.93
CA GLN A 146 11.98 6.90 4.60
C GLN A 146 13.34 6.36 5.02
N PHE A 147 13.65 6.47 6.30
CA PHE A 147 15.00 6.28 6.80
C PHE A 147 15.53 4.86 6.57
N ALA A 148 14.70 3.85 6.79
CA ALA A 148 15.07 2.45 6.56
C ALA A 148 14.99 2.02 5.09
N GLY A 149 14.38 2.82 4.23
CA GLY A 149 14.01 2.42 2.87
C GLY A 149 12.81 1.46 2.82
N TRP A 150 12.71 0.78 1.68
CA TRP A 150 11.64 -0.18 1.39
C TRP A 150 11.76 -1.41 2.27
N SER A 151 12.94 -2.02 2.35
CA SER A 151 13.19 -3.27 3.06
C SER A 151 13.42 -3.02 4.54
N GLN A 152 12.61 -3.65 5.39
CA GLN A 152 12.67 -3.44 6.84
C GLN A 152 12.78 -4.77 7.58
N SER A 153 13.43 -4.75 8.76
CA SER A 153 13.72 -5.96 9.52
C SER A 153 13.10 -5.88 10.90
N TYR A 154 12.25 -6.86 11.22
CA TYR A 154 11.61 -7.02 12.52
C TYR A 154 11.71 -8.47 12.96
N ASP A 155 12.14 -8.71 14.20
CA ASP A 155 12.39 -10.07 14.72
C ASP A 155 11.21 -11.02 14.48
N GLY A 156 11.48 -12.24 14.01
CA GLY A 156 10.44 -13.24 13.72
C GLY A 156 9.68 -13.06 12.40
N PHE A 157 9.90 -11.98 11.64
CA PHE A 157 9.38 -11.81 10.28
C PHE A 157 10.51 -11.99 9.27
N SER A 158 10.31 -12.86 8.29
CA SER A 158 11.32 -13.15 7.25
C SER A 158 11.51 -12.01 6.24
N ARG A 159 10.47 -11.19 6.07
CA ARG A 159 10.44 -10.03 5.18
C ARG A 159 9.38 -9.05 5.70
N CYS A 160 9.75 -7.80 5.82
CA CYS A 160 8.86 -6.67 6.05
C CYS A 160 9.26 -5.53 5.12
N ASN A 161 8.33 -4.60 4.93
CA ASN A 161 8.58 -3.41 4.14
C ASN A 161 7.84 -2.20 4.69
N GLY A 162 8.29 -1.02 4.25
CA GLY A 162 7.66 0.25 4.56
C GLY A 162 6.73 0.75 3.46
N MET A 163 5.98 -0.12 2.78
CA MET A 163 5.25 0.24 1.57
C MET A 163 4.42 1.53 1.72
N PRO A 164 4.54 2.50 0.77
CA PRO A 164 3.74 3.71 0.79
C PRO A 164 2.32 3.50 0.28
N ILE A 165 1.34 3.71 1.15
CA ILE A 165 -0.09 3.56 0.90
C ILE A 165 -0.69 4.92 0.57
N THR A 166 -1.17 5.09 -0.67
CA THR A 166 -1.82 6.32 -1.12
C THR A 166 -3.33 6.19 -1.03
N VAL A 167 -4.00 7.16 -0.41
CA VAL A 167 -5.47 7.26 -0.38
C VAL A 167 -5.93 8.70 -0.56
N VAL A 168 -7.18 8.90 -0.97
CA VAL A 168 -7.78 10.23 -1.14
C VAL A 168 -9.13 10.27 -0.46
N ASP A 169 -9.42 11.39 0.21
CA ASP A 169 -10.74 11.64 0.79
C ASP A 169 -11.77 11.97 -0.31
N HIS A 170 -12.74 11.08 -0.47
CA HIS A 170 -13.85 11.21 -1.42
C HIS A 170 -15.18 11.57 -0.78
N CYS A 171 -15.21 11.88 0.52
CA CYS A 171 -16.42 12.27 1.24
C CYS A 171 -16.79 13.73 0.95
N PRO A 172 -17.87 14.03 0.20
CA PRO A 172 -18.18 15.41 -0.20
C PRO A 172 -18.53 16.34 0.96
N SER A 173 -18.93 15.79 2.12
CA SER A 173 -19.20 16.55 3.34
C SER A 173 -17.98 16.72 4.24
N SER A 174 -16.88 16.05 3.94
CA SER A 174 -15.63 16.20 4.70
C SER A 174 -15.02 17.58 4.46
N PRO A 175 -14.52 18.27 5.51
CA PRO A 175 -13.72 19.49 5.33
C PRO A 175 -12.39 19.22 4.60
N TYR A 176 -11.99 17.96 4.45
CA TYR A 176 -10.77 17.52 3.78
C TYR A 176 -11.03 16.87 2.41
N TYR A 177 -12.23 17.04 1.83
CA TYR A 177 -12.59 16.48 0.54
C TYR A 177 -11.51 16.77 -0.53
N GLY A 178 -10.95 15.70 -1.12
CA GLY A 178 -9.87 15.76 -2.09
C GLY A 178 -8.45 15.79 -1.52
N ARG A 179 -8.28 15.80 -0.20
CA ARG A 179 -6.98 15.64 0.45
C ARG A 179 -6.41 14.27 0.13
N ILE A 180 -5.13 14.25 -0.21
CA ILE A 180 -4.36 13.04 -0.50
C ILE A 180 -3.53 12.70 0.73
N TYR A 181 -3.47 11.42 1.07
CA TYR A 181 -2.66 10.91 2.15
C TYR A 181 -1.66 9.88 1.61
N LEU A 182 -0.45 9.91 2.14
CA LEU A 182 0.56 8.87 1.97
C LEU A 182 0.89 8.33 3.37
N CYS A 183 0.68 7.04 3.61
CA CYS A 183 1.00 6.35 4.87
C CYS A 183 2.08 5.31 4.62
N TRP A 184 3.03 5.13 5.54
CA TRP A 184 4.11 4.15 5.38
C TRP A 184 4.66 3.68 6.72
N GLY A 185 5.28 2.51 6.72
CA GLY A 185 6.14 2.07 7.81
C GLY A 185 7.56 2.61 7.61
N ASP A 186 8.21 3.04 8.68
CA ASP A 186 9.62 3.43 8.67
C ASP A 186 10.28 2.83 9.92
N GLN A 187 11.59 2.63 9.86
CA GLN A 187 12.34 2.11 11.01
C GLN A 187 13.52 3.04 11.27
N ASP A 188 13.53 3.69 12.43
CA ASP A 188 14.68 4.45 12.89
C ASP A 188 15.46 3.58 13.88
N TYR A 189 16.77 3.39 13.67
CA TYR A 189 17.61 2.59 14.57
C TYR A 189 17.57 3.06 16.04
N SER A 190 17.15 4.29 16.30
CA SER A 190 17.03 4.86 17.65
C SER A 190 15.64 4.77 18.26
N MET A 191 14.58 4.55 17.46
CA MET A 191 13.18 4.55 17.94
C MET A 191 12.42 3.23 17.64
N GLY A 192 12.98 2.34 16.83
CA GLY A 192 12.28 1.15 16.34
C GLY A 192 11.41 1.46 15.12
N GLY A 193 10.50 0.54 14.80
CA GLY A 193 9.49 0.71 13.76
C GLY A 193 8.41 1.71 14.15
N GLU A 194 8.04 2.59 13.23
CA GLU A 194 6.99 3.58 13.38
C GLU A 194 6.11 3.64 12.13
N VAL A 195 4.85 4.00 12.32
CA VAL A 195 3.93 4.27 11.21
C VAL A 195 3.70 5.77 11.08
N TYR A 196 4.04 6.29 9.91
CA TYR A 196 3.92 7.70 9.58
C TYR A 196 2.90 7.94 8.48
N PHE A 197 2.42 9.18 8.42
CA PHE A 197 1.72 9.68 7.26
C PHE A 197 2.13 11.12 6.93
N SER A 198 1.84 11.52 5.70
CA SER A 198 1.88 12.91 5.21
C SER A 198 0.65 13.15 4.34
N PHE A 199 0.24 14.40 4.19
CA PHE A 199 -0.91 14.76 3.36
C PHE A 199 -0.65 15.96 2.45
N SER A 200 -1.47 16.07 1.40
CA SER A 200 -1.48 17.20 0.47
C SER A 200 -2.90 17.73 0.23
N ASP A 201 -3.05 19.04 0.33
CA ASP A 201 -4.30 19.79 0.07
C ASP A 201 -4.30 20.52 -1.28
N ASP A 202 -3.22 20.42 -2.06
CA ASP A 202 -3.02 21.18 -3.29
C ASP A 202 -2.77 20.28 -4.51
N ALA A 203 -3.55 19.19 -4.58
CA ALA A 203 -3.49 18.20 -5.63
C ALA A 203 -2.10 17.56 -5.77
N GLY A 204 -1.45 17.29 -4.65
CA GLY A 204 -0.16 16.60 -4.57
C GLY A 204 1.03 17.47 -4.92
N ALA A 205 0.90 18.80 -4.94
CA ALA A 205 2.00 19.69 -5.32
C ALA A 205 3.00 19.86 -4.18
N ASN A 206 2.47 20.00 -2.97
CA ASN A 206 3.23 20.11 -1.74
C ASN A 206 2.64 19.16 -0.69
N TRP A 207 3.48 18.70 0.21
CA TRP A 207 3.16 17.73 1.24
C TRP A 207 3.49 18.27 2.62
N SER A 208 2.71 17.87 3.62
CA SER A 208 3.01 18.16 5.02
C SER A 208 4.32 17.49 5.45
N LEU A 209 4.88 17.92 6.58
CA LEU A 209 5.86 17.10 7.28
C LEU A 209 5.24 15.75 7.68
N LYS A 210 6.07 14.70 7.79
CA LYS A 210 5.61 13.40 8.27
C LYS A 210 5.16 13.48 9.72
N GLN A 211 4.08 12.78 10.05
CA GLN A 211 3.44 12.74 11.36
C GLN A 211 3.21 11.28 11.75
N SER A 212 3.42 10.91 13.01
CA SER A 212 3.09 9.56 13.47
C SER A 212 1.57 9.40 13.57
N ILE A 213 1.06 8.22 13.21
CA ILE A 213 -0.36 7.88 13.41
C ILE A 213 -0.63 7.33 14.82
N SER A 214 0.43 7.03 15.57
CA SER A 214 0.35 6.42 16.90
C SER A 214 0.71 7.45 17.98
N PRO A 215 -0.23 7.84 18.85
CA PRO A 215 0.09 8.65 20.03
C PRO A 215 1.08 7.97 20.99
N GLU A 216 1.16 6.64 20.97
CA GLU A 216 2.10 5.85 21.79
C GLU A 216 3.32 5.35 20.97
N GLY A 217 3.58 5.96 19.80
CA GLY A 217 4.73 5.63 18.96
C GLY A 217 6.08 5.94 19.64
N GLY A 218 7.13 5.29 19.14
CA GLY A 218 8.54 5.51 19.47
C GLY A 218 9.03 4.69 20.67
N GLN A 219 8.22 3.76 21.17
CA GLN A 219 8.55 2.91 22.34
C GLN A 219 8.70 1.42 22.00
N SER A 220 8.20 1.00 20.84
CA SER A 220 8.17 -0.39 20.38
C SER A 220 7.89 -0.43 18.89
N ASP A 221 8.24 -1.52 18.21
CA ASP A 221 8.04 -1.63 16.78
C ASP A 221 6.56 -1.59 16.37
N GLN A 222 6.26 -0.69 15.43
CA GLN A 222 5.04 -0.61 14.65
C GLN A 222 5.36 -0.78 13.17
N PHE A 223 4.65 -1.66 12.46
CA PHE A 223 5.05 -2.04 11.09
C PHE A 223 3.92 -2.65 10.27
N LEU A 224 4.17 -2.76 8.96
CA LEU A 224 3.24 -3.25 7.94
C LEU A 224 1.86 -2.55 7.99
N PRO A 225 1.82 -1.21 7.86
CA PRO A 225 0.57 -0.49 7.92
C PRO A 225 -0.25 -0.60 6.64
N TRP A 226 -1.56 -0.41 6.76
CA TRP A 226 -2.43 -0.02 5.66
C TRP A 226 -3.39 1.07 6.13
N LEU A 227 -3.64 2.08 5.29
CA LEU A 227 -4.55 3.20 5.56
C LEU A 227 -5.74 3.17 4.58
N THR A 228 -6.92 3.56 5.07
CA THR A 228 -8.10 3.81 4.23
C THR A 228 -8.85 5.06 4.71
N VAL A 229 -9.61 5.66 3.80
CA VAL A 229 -10.60 6.72 4.12
C VAL A 229 -11.98 6.10 3.92
N ASP A 230 -12.88 6.25 4.89
CA ASP A 230 -14.29 5.94 4.65
C ASP A 230 -14.89 7.03 3.74
N PRO A 231 -15.29 6.71 2.50
CA PRO A 231 -15.75 7.70 1.54
C PRO A 231 -17.10 8.35 1.92
N THR A 232 -17.75 7.89 3.00
CA THR A 232 -19.04 8.42 3.47
C THR A 232 -18.91 9.35 4.66
N THR A 233 -17.84 9.23 5.46
CA THR A 233 -17.60 10.05 6.66
C THR A 233 -16.37 10.95 6.51
N GLY A 234 -15.39 10.56 5.68
CA GLY A 234 -14.09 11.21 5.57
C GLY A 234 -13.11 10.79 6.68
N TYR A 235 -13.50 9.83 7.52
CA TYR A 235 -12.65 9.35 8.62
C TYR A 235 -11.56 8.41 8.10
N LEU A 236 -10.40 8.48 8.76
CA LEU A 236 -9.25 7.66 8.46
C LEU A 236 -9.18 6.46 9.39
N TYR A 237 -8.85 5.31 8.83
CA TYR A 237 -8.63 4.07 9.57
C TYR A 237 -7.35 3.40 9.10
N ALA A 238 -6.48 3.03 10.04
CA ALA A 238 -5.24 2.30 9.73
C ALA A 238 -5.14 1.00 10.51
N VAL A 239 -4.64 -0.05 9.87
CA VAL A 239 -4.28 -1.32 10.51
C VAL A 239 -2.78 -1.53 10.44
N TYR A 240 -2.15 -1.98 11.52
CA TYR A 240 -0.72 -2.27 11.59
C TYR A 240 -0.44 -3.27 12.72
N TYR A 241 0.76 -3.87 12.68
CA TYR A 241 1.29 -4.65 13.78
C TYR A 241 1.97 -3.75 14.81
N ASP A 242 1.87 -4.13 16.08
CA ASP A 242 2.40 -3.35 17.20
C ASP A 242 2.94 -4.28 18.30
N ARG A 243 4.07 -3.92 18.91
CA ARG A 243 4.75 -4.67 19.98
C ARG A 243 4.71 -3.99 21.35
N ARG A 244 3.90 -2.96 21.53
CA ARG A 244 3.82 -2.20 22.79
C ARG A 244 3.48 -3.11 23.97
N GLY A 245 4.27 -3.00 25.04
CA GLY A 245 4.09 -3.78 26.26
C GLY A 245 4.28 -5.28 26.10
N LEU A 246 4.90 -5.75 25.00
CA LEU A 246 5.20 -7.16 24.76
C LEU A 246 6.71 -7.43 24.88
N GLU A 247 7.05 -8.70 25.09
CA GLU A 247 8.42 -9.20 25.12
C GLU A 247 8.75 -9.96 23.83
N ASP A 248 10.04 -9.99 23.47
CA ASP A 248 10.56 -10.68 22.29
C ASP A 248 9.81 -10.29 20.99
N ALA A 249 9.52 -11.27 20.12
CA ALA A 249 8.80 -11.09 18.86
C ALA A 249 7.27 -11.22 18.99
N ALA A 250 6.73 -11.19 20.21
CA ALA A 250 5.28 -11.18 20.40
C ALA A 250 4.69 -9.90 19.80
N THR A 251 3.60 -10.06 19.06
CA THR A 251 3.03 -9.02 18.19
C THR A 251 1.52 -9.02 18.35
N ASN A 252 0.95 -7.82 18.46
CA ASN A 252 -0.49 -7.57 18.41
C ASN A 252 -0.84 -6.86 17.10
N THR A 253 -2.14 -6.78 16.79
CA THR A 253 -2.66 -6.02 15.66
C THR A 253 -3.53 -4.89 16.20
N TYR A 254 -3.33 -3.68 15.67
CA TYR A 254 -4.02 -2.48 16.11
C TYR A 254 -4.81 -1.83 14.98
N LEU A 255 -5.89 -1.17 15.37
CA LEU A 255 -6.68 -0.27 14.54
C LEU A 255 -6.51 1.16 15.08
N ALA A 256 -5.93 2.04 14.27
CA ALA A 256 -5.89 3.48 14.53
C ALA A 256 -7.01 4.20 13.78
N ILE A 257 -7.59 5.23 14.41
CA ILE A 257 -8.75 5.96 13.92
C ILE A 257 -8.48 7.46 14.06
N SER A 258 -8.73 8.22 12.99
CA SER A 258 -8.74 9.68 13.01
C SER A 258 -10.04 10.23 12.41
N HIS A 259 -10.71 11.09 13.17
CA HIS A 259 -11.95 11.76 12.79
C HIS A 259 -11.74 13.20 12.30
N ASP A 260 -10.49 13.67 12.28
CA ASP A 260 -10.11 15.07 12.02
C ASP A 260 -9.04 15.19 10.92
N GLY A 261 -9.09 14.27 9.95
CA GLY A 261 -8.23 14.29 8.77
C GLY A 261 -6.75 14.06 9.08
N GLY A 262 -6.45 13.35 10.18
CA GLY A 262 -5.12 12.91 10.60
C GLY A 262 -4.47 13.76 11.69
N ALA A 263 -5.16 14.78 12.22
CA ALA A 263 -4.58 15.67 13.21
C ALA A 263 -4.47 15.01 14.60
N THR A 264 -5.43 14.17 14.97
CA THR A 264 -5.38 13.33 16.17
C THR A 264 -5.80 11.90 15.86
N TRP A 265 -5.28 10.97 16.66
CA TRP A 265 -5.50 9.54 16.50
C TRP A 265 -5.89 8.90 17.83
N THR A 266 -6.74 7.87 17.74
CA THR A 266 -7.01 6.92 18.82
C THR A 266 -6.72 5.51 18.32
N GLU A 267 -6.42 4.59 19.23
CA GLU A 267 -5.96 3.25 18.86
C GLU A 267 -6.66 2.19 19.72
N GLN A 268 -6.86 0.99 19.15
CA GLN A 268 -7.31 -0.18 19.90
C GLN A 268 -6.66 -1.46 19.35
N GLN A 269 -6.33 -2.39 20.25
CA GLN A 269 -5.95 -3.75 19.88
C GLN A 269 -7.18 -4.48 19.31
N ILE A 270 -7.01 -5.21 18.20
CA ILE A 270 -8.12 -5.90 17.49
C ILE A 270 -7.97 -7.43 17.41
N ASN A 271 -6.84 -7.99 17.83
CA ASN A 271 -6.65 -9.43 17.99
C ASN A 271 -6.88 -9.87 19.45
N ASP A 272 -7.38 -11.09 19.66
CA ASP A 272 -7.74 -11.60 21.00
C ASP A 272 -6.52 -11.81 21.91
N ALA A 273 -5.38 -12.22 21.34
CA ALA A 273 -4.14 -12.48 22.07
C ALA A 273 -2.91 -12.26 21.16
N PRO A 274 -1.75 -11.89 21.72
CA PRO A 274 -0.52 -11.75 20.94
C PRO A 274 -0.15 -13.05 20.24
N PHE A 275 0.43 -12.91 19.04
CA PHE A 275 1.03 -14.01 18.31
C PHE A 275 2.53 -13.79 18.18
N THR A 276 3.30 -14.87 18.02
CA THR A 276 4.75 -14.80 17.80
C THR A 276 5.05 -15.36 16.42
N ALA A 277 5.52 -14.48 15.53
CA ALA A 277 5.95 -14.89 14.20
C ALA A 277 7.25 -15.73 14.27
N ASN A 278 7.54 -16.44 13.20
CA ASN A 278 8.75 -17.24 13.03
C ASN A 278 9.31 -16.96 11.64
N ASP A 279 10.58 -16.58 11.56
CA ASP A 279 11.26 -16.21 10.32
C ASP A 279 11.38 -17.35 9.29
N MET A 280 11.18 -18.61 9.72
CA MET A 280 11.08 -19.76 8.81
C MET A 280 9.70 -19.87 8.13
N VAL A 281 8.70 -19.09 8.56
CA VAL A 281 7.34 -19.09 7.99
C VAL A 281 7.01 -17.72 7.42
N PHE A 282 6.95 -17.63 6.10
CA PHE A 282 6.57 -16.40 5.42
C PHE A 282 5.13 -15.97 5.77
N MET A 283 5.01 -14.84 6.46
CA MET A 283 3.74 -14.28 6.93
C MET A 283 2.90 -13.68 5.80
N GLY A 284 3.54 -13.25 4.71
CA GLY A 284 2.90 -12.40 3.69
C GLY A 284 3.48 -11.00 3.78
N ASP A 285 3.25 -10.20 2.74
CA ASP A 285 3.88 -8.89 2.64
C ASP A 285 3.03 -7.76 3.21
N TYR A 286 1.70 -7.92 3.28
CA TYR A 286 0.80 -6.79 3.50
C TYR A 286 -0.41 -7.15 4.37
N ASN A 287 -0.76 -6.21 5.25
CA ASN A 287 -2.10 -6.11 5.84
C ASN A 287 -2.99 -5.28 4.90
N HIS A 288 -4.31 -5.26 5.11
CA HIS A 288 -5.20 -4.38 4.35
C HIS A 288 -6.42 -3.98 5.18
N ILE A 289 -7.02 -2.83 4.88
CA ILE A 289 -8.25 -2.37 5.53
C ILE A 289 -9.22 -1.76 4.51
N SER A 290 -10.52 -1.95 4.74
CA SER A 290 -11.60 -1.30 4.00
C SER A 290 -12.59 -0.65 4.97
N ALA A 291 -13.15 0.49 4.58
CA ALA A 291 -14.14 1.21 5.36
C ALA A 291 -15.25 1.74 4.44
N TYR A 292 -16.50 1.59 4.88
CA TYR A 292 -17.64 2.17 4.19
C TYR A 292 -18.81 2.34 5.16
N ASN A 293 -19.34 3.56 5.26
CA ASN A 293 -20.52 3.88 6.06
C ASN A 293 -20.41 3.45 7.53
N GLY A 294 -19.25 3.73 8.13
CA GLY A 294 -18.93 3.37 9.50
C GLY A 294 -18.73 1.87 9.73
N VAL A 295 -18.65 1.05 8.68
CA VAL A 295 -18.31 -0.38 8.77
C VAL A 295 -16.87 -0.57 8.31
N ILE A 296 -16.02 -1.03 9.23
CA ILE A 296 -14.58 -1.14 9.01
C ILE A 296 -14.14 -2.60 9.14
N ARG A 297 -13.38 -3.05 8.15
CA ARG A 297 -12.89 -4.43 7.99
C ARG A 297 -11.41 -4.45 7.66
N PRO A 298 -10.53 -4.54 8.68
CA PRO A 298 -9.13 -4.90 8.48
C PRO A 298 -8.98 -6.41 8.24
N ILE A 299 -7.90 -6.77 7.56
CA ILE A 299 -7.40 -8.13 7.41
C ILE A 299 -5.89 -8.16 7.68
N TRP A 300 -5.43 -9.21 8.32
CA TRP A 300 -4.02 -9.44 8.64
C TRP A 300 -3.73 -10.94 8.73
N THR A 301 -2.47 -11.28 8.98
CA THR A 301 -2.03 -12.67 9.14
C THR A 301 -1.47 -12.93 10.52
N GLU A 302 -1.79 -14.08 11.10
CA GLU A 302 -1.22 -14.52 12.37
C GLU A 302 -0.60 -15.90 12.26
N LEU A 303 0.37 -16.16 13.14
CA LEU A 303 1.03 -17.45 13.27
C LEU A 303 0.70 -18.07 14.63
N SER A 304 0.16 -19.28 14.61
CA SER A 304 -0.04 -20.08 15.83
C SER A 304 0.42 -21.51 15.60
N GLN A 305 1.33 -22.00 16.45
CA GLN A 305 1.89 -23.35 16.36
C GLN A 305 2.44 -23.71 14.97
N GLY A 306 3.10 -22.74 14.32
CA GLY A 306 3.67 -22.90 12.97
C GLY A 306 2.65 -22.90 11.83
N LYS A 307 1.36 -22.66 12.11
CA LYS A 307 0.31 -22.54 11.09
C LYS A 307 -0.09 -21.08 10.91
N LYS A 308 0.01 -20.60 9.67
CA LYS A 308 -0.46 -19.28 9.29
C LYS A 308 -1.97 -19.28 9.08
N SER A 309 -2.62 -18.19 9.46
CA SER A 309 -4.04 -17.93 9.30
C SER A 309 -4.28 -16.48 8.87
N VAL A 310 -5.39 -16.23 8.18
CA VAL A 310 -5.86 -14.88 7.82
C VAL A 310 -7.00 -14.52 8.76
N TRP A 311 -6.91 -13.34 9.36
CA TRP A 311 -7.86 -12.84 10.34
C TRP A 311 -8.54 -11.57 9.84
N THR A 312 -9.69 -11.27 10.43
CA THR A 312 -10.41 -10.03 10.21
C THR A 312 -11.11 -9.61 11.50
N TYR A 313 -11.39 -8.31 11.61
CA TYR A 313 -12.16 -7.74 12.69
C TYR A 313 -13.36 -6.98 12.11
N LEU A 314 -14.48 -6.91 12.86
CA LEU A 314 -15.58 -6.02 12.52
C LEU A 314 -15.59 -4.86 13.51
N PHE A 315 -15.21 -3.68 13.05
CA PHE A 315 -15.44 -2.45 13.79
C PHE A 315 -16.64 -1.72 13.20
N ASN A 316 -17.54 -1.24 14.06
CA ASN A 316 -18.64 -0.35 13.66
C ASN A 316 -18.46 0.98 14.37
N GLU A 317 -18.33 2.05 13.59
CA GLU A 317 -18.29 3.41 14.11
C GLU A 317 -19.60 3.73 14.84
N ALA A 318 -19.48 4.41 15.99
CA ALA A 318 -20.67 4.88 16.69
C ALA A 318 -21.38 5.95 15.84
N LYS A 319 -22.70 5.86 15.74
CA LYS A 319 -23.54 6.83 15.03
C LYS A 319 -23.77 8.09 15.84
#